data_AF-A0A4V1SYX0-F1
#
_entry.id   AF-A0A4V1SYX0-F1
#
_cell.length_a   1.000
_cell.length_b   1.000
_cell.length_c   1.000
_cell.angle_alpha   90.00
_cell.angle_beta   90.00
_cell.angle_gamma   90.00
#
_symmetry.space_group_name_H-M   'P 1'
#
loop_
_entity.id
_entity.type
_entity.pdbx_description
1 polymer ?
#
loop_
_entity_poly.entity_id
_entity_poly.type
_entity_poly.pdbx_seq_one_letter_code
_entity_poly.pdbx_strand_id
1 'polypeptide(L)'
;MKQLSFMLTPCIFKNLLSIGLLLTFFNTEAQQVKKIDCCLDISSKATIIINDNANNASSSVVVSSNPQNGIFNFELKSNLNTSAGVYNSDGVLIRTLWSGVRYDAGCYEGQWDGLLDDGVTVAPTGNYRIKILTNDVKYDWEGVIGNTFTNDYHQFGGFGPFAFSGTRGYLGDSFAEGGIQTHYFDLSDPHTMKDIDIGLSAIITSVTADDNLVYWACGNQYENPQGNFIFATKISDNTNYVFSAGINHVAGRGASIANSVIGYKTGIENTIGSVSVQRNGNFLFAAQG
;
A
#
# COMPACT_ATOMS: atom_id res chain seq x y z
N MET A 1 -45.59 69.00 22.82
CA MET A 1 -46.29 68.09 23.77
C MET A 1 -45.25 67.68 24.82
N LYS A 2 -45.59 67.78 26.12
CA LYS A 2 -44.85 67.41 27.37
C LYS A 2 -43.34 67.00 27.26
N GLN A 3 -42.39 67.78 27.84
CA GLN A 3 -41.83 67.66 29.23
C GLN A 3 -40.83 66.48 29.39
N LEU A 4 -39.79 66.40 30.26
CA LEU A 4 -39.20 67.21 31.36
C LEU A 4 -37.72 66.72 31.58
N SER A 5 -36.85 67.24 32.46
CA SER A 5 -36.13 68.55 32.47
C SER A 5 -34.86 68.49 33.38
N PHE A 6 -33.75 69.16 32.98
CA PHE A 6 -32.67 69.68 33.87
C PHE A 6 -31.79 68.61 34.61
N MET A 7 -30.64 68.89 35.26
CA MET A 7 -30.00 70.15 35.70
C MET A 7 -28.45 70.04 35.80
N LEU A 8 -27.74 71.17 35.67
CA LEU A 8 -26.31 71.34 36.06
C LEU A 8 -26.19 71.74 37.54
N THR A 9 -25.15 71.29 38.28
CA THR A 9 -24.08 72.11 38.93
C THR A 9 -23.24 71.34 39.99
N PRO A 10 -22.02 71.81 40.34
CA PRO A 10 -21.07 71.10 41.23
C PRO A 10 -20.90 71.72 42.65
N CYS A 11 -20.32 70.96 43.59
CA CYS A 11 -19.69 71.41 44.86
C CYS A 11 -18.67 70.34 45.30
N ILE A 12 -17.36 70.58 45.45
CA ILE A 12 -16.61 71.38 46.46
C ILE A 12 -16.44 70.67 47.83
N PHE A 13 -15.19 70.27 48.10
CA PHE A 13 -14.48 70.07 49.37
C PHE A 13 -15.20 69.49 50.61
N LYS A 14 -14.58 68.44 51.19
CA LYS A 14 -14.03 68.52 52.56
C LYS A 14 -12.98 67.44 52.85
N ASN A 15 -11.81 67.87 53.31
CA ASN A 15 -10.89 67.01 54.05
C ASN A 15 -11.53 66.63 55.40
N LEU A 16 -11.39 65.37 55.81
CA LEU A 16 -11.41 65.04 57.24
C LEU A 16 -10.27 64.07 57.55
N LEU A 17 -9.51 64.40 58.58
CA LEU A 17 -8.38 63.63 59.06
C LEU A 17 -8.89 62.57 60.05
N SER A 18 -8.62 61.29 59.83
CA SER A 18 -8.87 60.24 60.82
C SER A 18 -7.67 59.31 60.95
N ILE A 19 -6.95 59.46 62.07
CA ILE A 19 -5.89 58.55 62.52
C ILE A 19 -6.54 57.23 62.93
N GLY A 20 -6.14 56.12 62.32
CA GLY A 20 -6.80 54.82 62.52
C GLY A 20 -5.92 53.63 62.17
N LEU A 21 -5.22 53.13 63.19
CA LEU A 21 -4.70 51.77 63.39
C LEU A 21 -3.94 51.04 62.25
N LEU A 22 -2.71 50.64 62.58
CA LEU A 22 -1.83 49.84 61.74
C LEU A 22 -2.37 48.40 61.58
N LEU A 23 -2.68 48.00 60.34
CA LEU A 23 -2.90 46.61 59.94
C LEU A 23 -2.12 46.34 58.66
N THR A 24 -0.89 45.85 58.82
CA THR A 24 -0.05 45.39 57.71
C THR A 24 -0.60 44.05 57.19
N PHE A 25 -1.53 44.11 56.26
CA PHE A 25 -1.87 42.95 55.45
C PHE A 25 -0.69 42.65 54.53
N PHE A 26 0.02 41.56 54.80
CA PHE A 26 0.84 40.89 53.80
C PHE A 26 -0.12 40.32 52.74
N ASN A 27 -0.43 41.11 51.73
CA ASN A 27 -0.88 40.55 50.46
C ASN A 27 0.33 39.82 49.88
N THR A 28 0.43 38.52 50.18
CA THR A 28 1.01 37.59 49.22
C THR A 28 0.13 37.65 47.99
N GLU A 29 0.48 38.54 47.05
CA GLU A 29 0.14 38.29 45.66
C GLU A 29 0.77 36.95 45.31
N ALA A 30 -0.05 35.90 45.37
CA ALA A 30 0.25 34.66 44.70
C ALA A 30 0.51 35.06 43.26
N GLN A 31 1.79 35.01 42.86
CA GLN A 31 2.25 35.40 41.54
C GLN A 31 1.42 34.61 40.55
N GLN A 32 0.39 35.26 39.97
CA GLN A 32 -0.53 34.57 39.08
C GLN A 32 0.35 34.01 37.98
N VAL A 33 0.39 32.68 37.89
CA VAL A 33 1.10 31.99 36.82
C VAL A 33 0.41 32.45 35.56
N LYS A 34 1.02 33.45 34.91
CA LYS A 34 0.56 34.06 33.68
C LYS A 34 0.33 32.89 32.74
N LYS A 35 -0.95 32.65 32.40
CA LYS A 35 -1.41 31.51 31.62
C LYS A 35 -0.39 31.26 30.51
N ILE A 36 0.39 30.18 30.67
CA ILE A 36 1.34 29.78 29.64
C ILE A 36 0.42 29.33 28.52
N ASP A 37 0.33 30.13 27.47
CA ASP A 37 -0.48 29.75 26.32
C ASP A 37 0.12 28.47 25.78
N CYS A 38 -0.67 27.40 25.89
CA CYS A 38 -0.37 26.10 25.32
C CYS A 38 -0.09 26.33 23.83
N CYS A 39 0.94 25.66 23.30
CA CYS A 39 1.35 25.75 21.90
C CYS A 39 2.10 27.04 21.53
N LEU A 40 3.34 27.12 22.03
CA LEU A 40 4.41 27.89 21.41
C LEU A 40 4.82 27.14 20.12
N ASP A 41 4.69 27.79 18.96
CA ASP A 41 4.80 27.20 17.63
C ASP A 41 6.17 26.54 17.37
N ILE A 42 6.23 25.20 17.35
CA ILE A 42 7.47 24.42 17.21
C ILE A 42 7.86 24.26 15.72
N SER A 43 7.89 25.37 15.00
CA SER A 43 8.73 25.49 13.79
C SER A 43 10.24 25.32 14.12
N SER A 44 10.62 25.44 15.40
CA SER A 44 11.98 25.23 15.92
C SER A 44 12.07 24.07 16.93
N LYS A 45 12.48 22.88 16.45
CA LYS A 45 13.12 21.75 17.16
C LYS A 45 13.16 21.85 18.71
N ALA A 46 12.26 21.14 19.40
CA ALA A 46 12.37 20.95 20.85
C ALA A 46 13.66 20.19 21.21
N THR A 47 14.46 20.75 22.11
CA THR A 47 15.66 20.12 22.69
C THR A 47 15.39 19.85 24.16
N ILE A 48 15.49 18.60 24.58
CA ILE A 48 15.39 18.16 25.97
C ILE A 48 16.80 17.92 26.49
N ILE A 49 17.19 18.61 27.55
CA ILE A 49 18.47 18.44 28.23
C ILE A 49 18.24 17.54 29.45
N ILE A 50 18.98 16.45 29.57
CA ILE A 50 18.97 15.60 30.76
C ILE A 50 20.27 15.84 31.54
N ASN A 51 20.12 16.30 32.78
CA ASN A 51 21.19 16.53 33.78
C ASN A 51 22.31 17.51 33.36
N ASP A 52 21.99 18.78 33.13
CA ASP A 52 23.00 19.85 33.15
C ASP A 52 23.15 20.40 34.58
N ASN A 53 24.31 20.16 35.19
CA ASN A 53 24.62 20.55 36.56
C ASN A 53 25.73 21.61 36.57
N ALA A 54 25.50 22.72 35.86
CA ALA A 54 26.43 23.85 35.75
C ALA A 54 25.75 25.20 36.02
N ASN A 55 26.00 25.76 37.21
CA ASN A 55 25.63 27.14 37.52
C ASN A 55 26.45 28.12 36.67
N ASN A 56 25.82 28.86 35.75
CA ASN A 56 26.08 30.30 35.52
C ASN A 56 25.04 30.93 34.58
N ALA A 57 24.74 32.21 34.81
CA ALA A 57 23.55 32.85 34.26
C ALA A 57 23.68 33.33 32.80
N SER A 58 22.76 32.89 31.93
CA SER A 58 22.01 33.74 30.99
C SER A 58 20.89 32.96 30.28
N SER A 59 19.63 33.32 30.55
CA SER A 59 18.44 32.99 29.75
C SER A 59 18.25 31.50 29.37
N SER A 60 18.48 30.57 30.30
CA SER A 60 18.14 29.15 30.14
C SER A 60 16.73 28.85 30.63
N VAL A 61 15.97 28.07 29.85
CA VAL A 61 14.69 27.49 30.28
C VAL A 61 14.98 26.45 31.36
N VAL A 62 14.46 26.65 32.57
CA VAL A 62 14.65 25.75 33.69
C VAL A 62 13.86 24.46 33.45
N VAL A 63 14.56 23.34 33.28
CA VAL A 63 13.98 21.99 33.26
C VAL A 63 14.26 21.31 34.61
N SER A 64 13.25 20.61 35.13
CA SER A 64 13.24 19.99 36.46
C SER A 64 14.41 19.03 36.72
N SER A 65 14.99 19.11 37.93
CA SER A 65 16.16 18.33 38.36
C SER A 65 15.82 16.91 38.85
N ASN A 66 14.97 16.19 38.11
CA ASN A 66 14.61 14.81 38.38
C ASN A 66 14.60 14.08 37.03
N PRO A 67 15.29 12.93 36.84
CA PRO A 67 15.29 12.19 35.57
C PRO A 67 13.92 11.57 35.21
N GLN A 68 12.87 11.95 35.93
CA GLN A 68 11.48 11.67 35.63
C GLN A 68 10.94 12.72 34.66
N ASN A 69 10.65 12.25 33.44
CA ASN A 69 9.69 12.83 32.49
C ASN A 69 10.24 13.97 31.62
N GLY A 70 10.79 13.58 30.47
CA GLY A 70 10.98 14.47 29.33
C GLY A 70 9.62 14.81 28.71
N ILE A 71 8.87 15.70 29.36
CA ILE A 71 7.56 16.19 28.90
C ILE A 71 7.77 17.16 27.74
N PHE A 72 6.95 17.05 26.70
CA PHE A 72 6.93 17.94 25.56
C PHE A 72 5.50 18.19 25.09
N ASN A 73 5.25 19.37 24.55
CA ASN A 73 3.96 19.73 23.98
C ASN A 73 4.04 19.77 22.46
N PHE A 74 2.93 19.52 21.76
CA PHE A 74 2.82 19.65 20.31
C PHE A 74 1.42 20.05 19.87
N GLU A 75 1.30 20.62 18.68
CA GLU A 75 0.02 21.03 18.08
C GLU A 75 -0.16 20.39 16.71
N LEU A 76 -1.37 19.94 16.42
CA LEU A 76 -1.80 19.51 15.09
C LEU A 76 -2.89 20.45 14.58
N LYS A 77 -2.63 21.10 13.44
CA LYS A 77 -3.59 22.02 12.78
C LYS A 77 -4.73 21.29 12.04
N SER A 78 -4.61 19.98 11.87
CA SER A 78 -5.57 19.09 11.23
C SER A 78 -5.41 17.68 11.81
N ASN A 79 -6.43 16.84 11.66
CA ASN A 79 -6.37 15.44 12.08
C ASN A 79 -5.34 14.70 11.21
N LEU A 80 -4.36 14.03 11.82
CA LEU A 80 -3.18 13.49 11.14
C LEU A 80 -2.74 12.16 11.78
N ASN A 81 -2.12 11.29 10.98
CA ASN A 81 -1.35 10.17 11.52
C ASN A 81 -0.01 10.70 12.03
N THR A 82 0.44 10.23 13.18
CA THR A 82 1.67 10.70 13.83
C THR A 82 2.56 9.56 14.30
N SER A 83 3.86 9.79 14.29
CA SER A 83 4.87 8.97 14.95
C SER A 83 5.81 9.90 15.70
N ALA A 84 6.35 9.48 16.84
CA ALA A 84 7.35 10.26 17.55
C ALA A 84 8.54 9.41 18.01
N GLY A 85 9.72 10.02 17.97
CA GLY A 85 10.97 9.40 18.39
C GLY A 85 11.92 10.38 19.05
N VAL A 86 12.75 9.84 19.94
CA VAL A 86 13.81 10.53 20.66
C VAL A 86 15.12 10.32 19.92
N TYR A 87 15.83 11.42 19.63
CA TYR A 87 17.09 11.40 18.91
C TYR A 87 18.22 11.99 19.75
N ASN A 88 19.42 11.40 19.68
CA ASN A 88 20.61 11.94 20.36
C ASN A 88 21.19 13.18 19.64
N SER A 89 22.29 13.72 20.16
CA SER A 89 23.04 14.85 19.56
C SER A 89 23.38 14.64 18.08
N ASP A 90 23.75 13.41 17.73
CA ASP A 90 24.25 13.00 16.42
C ASP A 90 23.11 12.74 15.43
N GLY A 91 21.86 12.81 15.89
CA GLY A 91 20.66 12.60 15.10
C GLY A 91 20.26 11.13 14.92
N VAL A 92 20.84 10.22 15.71
CA VAL A 92 20.47 8.80 15.78
C VAL A 92 19.21 8.62 16.62
N LEU A 93 18.25 7.82 16.14
CA LEU A 93 17.04 7.43 16.90
C LEU A 93 17.45 6.49 18.03
N ILE A 94 17.04 6.80 19.27
CA ILE A 94 17.35 6.00 20.46
C ILE A 94 16.13 5.41 21.17
N ARG A 95 14.93 5.92 20.87
CA ARG A 95 13.64 5.48 21.44
C ARG A 95 12.50 5.89 20.51
N THR A 96 11.62 4.96 20.18
CA THR A 96 10.31 5.21 19.56
C THR A 96 9.29 5.42 20.69
N LEU A 97 8.56 6.53 20.67
CA LEU A 97 7.50 6.81 21.65
C LEU A 97 6.15 6.29 21.16
N TRP A 98 5.85 6.47 19.87
CA TRP A 98 4.71 5.85 19.18
C TRP A 98 4.93 5.84 17.67
N SER A 99 4.17 5.00 16.97
CA SER A 99 4.21 4.90 15.51
C SER A 99 2.81 4.78 14.92
N GLY A 100 2.49 5.58 13.90
CA GLY A 100 1.25 5.48 13.12
C GLY A 100 -0.05 5.81 13.87
N VAL A 101 0.03 6.52 15.00
CA VAL A 101 -1.14 6.84 15.83
C VAL A 101 -1.89 8.04 15.27
N ARG A 102 -3.18 7.90 14.99
CA ARG A 102 -4.06 9.00 14.58
C ARG A 102 -4.34 9.92 15.76
N TYR A 103 -4.14 11.21 15.56
CA TYR A 103 -4.58 12.28 16.46
C TYR A 103 -5.49 13.24 15.67
N ASP A 104 -6.43 13.88 16.37
CA ASP A 104 -7.26 14.94 15.79
C ASP A 104 -6.52 16.29 15.81
N ALA A 105 -7.13 17.34 15.25
CA ALA A 105 -6.61 18.69 15.41
C ALA A 105 -6.67 19.13 16.88
N GLY A 106 -5.57 19.63 17.43
CA GLY A 106 -5.50 20.02 18.84
C GLY A 106 -4.08 20.20 19.38
N CYS A 107 -4.00 20.64 20.64
CA CYS A 107 -2.77 20.71 21.43
C CYS A 107 -2.68 19.47 22.34
N TYR A 108 -1.51 18.85 22.39
CA TYR A 108 -1.25 17.59 23.08
C TYR A 108 0.04 17.65 23.89
N GLU A 109 0.08 16.89 24.97
CA GLU A 109 1.29 16.64 25.77
C GLU A 109 1.75 15.20 25.55
N GLY A 110 3.06 15.02 25.37
CA GLY A 110 3.74 13.73 25.29
C GLY A 110 4.86 13.66 26.32
N GLN A 111 5.29 12.44 26.63
CA GLN A 111 6.26 12.17 27.69
C GLN A 111 7.27 11.12 27.23
N TRP A 112 8.54 11.35 27.56
CA TRP A 112 9.58 10.32 27.51
C TRP A 112 10.01 9.93 28.93
N ASP A 113 10.13 8.63 29.16
CA ASP A 113 10.54 7.96 30.40
C ASP A 113 12.05 8.01 30.67
N GLY A 114 12.85 8.51 29.72
CA GLY A 114 14.31 8.51 29.81
C GLY A 114 14.96 7.16 29.44
N LEU A 115 14.19 6.21 28.90
CA LEU A 115 14.68 4.88 28.53
C LEU A 115 14.99 4.79 27.02
N LEU A 116 15.90 3.89 26.66
CA LEU A 116 16.18 3.47 25.29
C LEU A 116 15.04 2.59 24.75
N ASP A 117 15.12 2.25 23.45
CA ASP A 117 14.05 1.53 22.74
C ASP A 117 13.70 0.16 23.34
N ASP A 118 14.64 -0.48 24.05
CA ASP A 118 14.42 -1.72 24.80
C ASP A 118 13.46 -1.58 26.00
N GLY A 119 13.13 -0.35 26.41
CA GLY A 119 12.23 -0.07 27.52
C GLY A 119 12.76 -0.42 28.91
N VAL A 120 14.06 -0.68 29.05
CA VAL A 120 14.70 -1.03 30.34
C VAL A 120 16.04 -0.32 30.57
N THR A 121 16.79 -0.01 29.52
CA THR A 121 18.08 0.67 29.64
C THR A 121 17.88 2.17 29.73
N VAL A 122 18.43 2.80 30.78
CA VAL A 122 18.41 4.26 30.95
C VAL A 122 19.30 4.91 29.89
N ALA A 123 18.78 5.95 29.22
CA ALA A 123 19.56 6.71 28.25
C ALA A 123 20.73 7.45 28.93
N PRO A 124 21.90 7.58 28.27
CA PRO A 124 23.02 8.35 28.80
C PRO A 124 22.64 9.80 29.17
N THR A 125 23.40 10.41 30.07
CA THR A 125 23.29 11.86 30.31
C THR A 125 23.67 12.63 29.05
N GLY A 126 22.81 13.56 28.61
CA GLY A 126 23.04 14.29 27.36
C GLY A 126 21.84 15.07 26.84
N ASN A 127 22.03 15.64 25.65
CA ASN A 127 21.03 16.43 24.93
C ASN A 127 20.29 15.58 23.91
N TYR A 128 18.97 15.60 24.00
CA TYR A 128 18.06 14.83 23.16
C TYR A 128 17.09 15.74 22.41
N ARG A 129 16.53 15.24 21.30
CA ARG A 129 15.52 15.94 20.50
C ARG A 129 14.35 15.01 20.26
N ILE A 130 13.16 15.45 20.62
CA ILE A 130 11.92 14.80 20.17
C ILE A 130 11.66 15.26 18.74
N LYS A 131 11.41 14.33 17.83
CA LYS A 131 10.83 14.62 16.52
C LYS A 131 9.48 13.94 16.43
N ILE A 132 8.48 14.71 16.02
CA ILE A 132 7.16 14.21 15.68
C ILE A 132 7.05 14.27 14.16
N LEU A 133 6.83 13.12 13.54
CA LEU A 133 6.53 12.99 12.12
C LEU A 133 5.03 12.93 11.97
N THR A 134 4.47 13.75 11.08
CA THR A 134 3.05 13.71 10.72
C THR A 134 2.87 13.27 9.27
N ASN A 135 1.76 12.60 8.97
CA ASN A 135 1.35 12.30 7.60
C ASN A 135 -0.18 12.30 7.47
N ASP A 136 -0.67 12.65 6.28
CA ASP A 136 -2.08 12.47 5.87
C ASP A 136 -2.14 11.56 4.65
N VAL A 137 -1.41 10.44 4.67
CA VAL A 137 -1.50 9.45 3.58
C VAL A 137 -2.88 8.80 3.67
N LYS A 138 -3.68 9.04 2.64
CA LYS A 138 -4.97 8.40 2.40
C LYS A 138 -4.78 7.32 1.36
N TYR A 139 -5.33 6.15 1.63
CA TYR A 139 -5.32 5.01 0.71
C TYR A 139 -6.76 4.79 0.24
N ASP A 140 -7.03 5.17 -1.01
CA ASP A 140 -8.24 4.70 -1.70
C ASP A 140 -7.93 3.31 -2.27
N TRP A 141 -8.62 2.30 -1.75
CA TRP A 141 -8.42 0.91 -2.17
C TRP A 141 -9.33 0.62 -3.37
N GLU A 142 -8.81 0.82 -4.58
CA GLU A 142 -9.58 0.66 -5.84
C GLU A 142 -9.94 -0.80 -6.18
N GLY A 143 -9.58 -1.76 -5.32
CA GLY A 143 -9.80 -3.19 -5.50
C GLY A 143 -8.49 -3.97 -5.62
N VAL A 144 -8.61 -5.26 -5.97
CA VAL A 144 -7.44 -6.07 -6.32
C VAL A 144 -6.94 -5.60 -7.69
N ILE A 145 -5.70 -5.11 -7.76
CA ILE A 145 -5.02 -4.89 -9.05
C ILE A 145 -4.57 -6.25 -9.58
N GLY A 146 -5.49 -6.95 -10.23
CA GLY A 146 -5.29 -8.29 -10.78
C GLY A 146 -6.58 -9.11 -10.78
N ASN A 147 -6.77 -9.92 -11.83
CA ASN A 147 -7.93 -10.78 -12.04
C ASN A 147 -9.30 -10.11 -11.79
N THR A 148 -9.78 -9.36 -12.78
CA THR A 148 -11.12 -8.78 -12.79
C THR A 148 -12.15 -9.68 -13.49
N PHE A 149 -11.92 -11.00 -13.58
CA PHE A 149 -12.89 -11.92 -14.17
C PHE A 149 -14.07 -12.15 -13.21
N THR A 150 -15.29 -12.08 -13.70
CA THR A 150 -16.54 -12.19 -12.93
C THR A 150 -16.99 -13.62 -12.65
N ASN A 151 -16.26 -14.61 -13.18
CA ASN A 151 -16.59 -16.04 -13.07
C ASN A 151 -15.50 -16.87 -12.38
N ASP A 152 -14.73 -16.26 -11.47
CA ASP A 152 -13.70 -16.92 -10.66
C ASP A 152 -12.69 -17.74 -11.49
N TYR A 153 -12.29 -17.21 -12.66
CA TYR A 153 -11.23 -17.82 -13.46
C TYR A 153 -9.93 -17.85 -12.64
N HIS A 154 -9.38 -19.04 -12.43
CA HIS A 154 -8.17 -19.27 -11.66
C HIS A 154 -7.22 -20.16 -12.47
N GLN A 155 -6.07 -19.60 -12.82
CA GLN A 155 -4.95 -20.33 -13.41
C GLN A 155 -3.92 -20.64 -12.31
N PHE A 156 -3.34 -21.85 -12.35
CA PHE A 156 -2.26 -22.24 -11.42
C PHE A 156 -0.88 -21.72 -11.88
N GLY A 157 -0.76 -21.35 -13.16
CA GLY A 157 0.42 -20.73 -13.76
C GLY A 157 0.32 -19.21 -13.90
N GLY A 158 1.28 -18.62 -14.63
CA GLY A 158 1.19 -17.23 -15.06
C GLY A 158 0.24 -17.07 -16.23
N PHE A 159 -0.15 -15.81 -16.52
CA PHE A 159 -0.85 -15.48 -17.77
C PHE A 159 0.02 -15.94 -18.95
N GLY A 160 -0.45 -16.96 -19.65
CA GLY A 160 0.30 -17.54 -20.76
C GLY A 160 0.08 -16.82 -22.08
N PRO A 161 0.40 -17.47 -23.21
CA PRO A 161 0.27 -16.88 -24.54
C PRO A 161 -1.17 -16.52 -24.88
N PHE A 162 -1.33 -15.46 -25.68
CA PHE A 162 -2.64 -14.97 -26.13
C PHE A 162 -2.67 -14.69 -27.64
N ALA A 163 -3.86 -14.76 -28.23
CA ALA A 163 -4.11 -14.36 -29.61
C ALA A 163 -5.52 -13.75 -29.76
N PHE A 164 -5.77 -13.02 -30.85
CA PHE A 164 -7.08 -12.46 -31.16
C PHE A 164 -7.54 -12.87 -32.55
N SER A 165 -8.82 -13.26 -32.66
CA SER A 165 -9.50 -13.45 -33.95
C SER A 165 -10.96 -13.02 -33.85
N GLY A 166 -11.44 -12.31 -34.89
CA GLY A 166 -12.78 -11.71 -34.91
C GLY A 166 -13.07 -10.90 -33.64
N THR A 167 -14.12 -11.30 -32.92
CA THR A 167 -14.59 -10.67 -31.68
C THR A 167 -14.13 -11.41 -30.41
N ARG A 168 -13.08 -12.24 -30.48
CA ARG A 168 -12.61 -13.05 -29.35
C ARG A 168 -11.12 -12.89 -29.07
N GLY A 169 -10.77 -12.89 -27.78
CA GLY A 169 -9.43 -13.17 -27.30
C GLY A 169 -9.31 -14.63 -26.88
N TYR A 170 -8.16 -15.23 -27.16
CA TYR A 170 -7.80 -16.61 -26.83
C TYR A 170 -6.59 -16.60 -25.92
N LEU A 171 -6.58 -17.50 -24.94
CA LEU A 171 -5.62 -17.56 -23.84
C LEU A 171 -5.22 -19.02 -23.61
N GLY A 172 -3.92 -19.27 -23.46
CA GLY A 172 -3.39 -20.56 -23.00
C GLY A 172 -2.78 -20.45 -21.61
N ASP A 173 -2.89 -21.52 -20.82
CA ASP A 173 -2.27 -21.62 -19.50
C ASP A 173 -0.80 -22.05 -19.61
N SER A 174 0.09 -21.37 -18.86
CA SER A 174 1.53 -21.65 -18.89
C SER A 174 1.97 -22.87 -18.06
N PHE A 175 1.04 -23.58 -17.41
CA PHE A 175 1.36 -24.72 -16.54
C PHE A 175 0.12 -25.59 -16.28
N ALA A 176 0.27 -26.91 -16.47
CA ALA A 176 -0.86 -27.84 -16.49
C ALA A 176 -0.87 -28.83 -15.31
N GLU A 177 -1.96 -28.88 -14.56
CA GLU A 177 -2.18 -29.88 -13.48
C GLU A 177 -3.40 -30.79 -13.73
N GLY A 178 -3.73 -31.06 -15.00
CA GLY A 178 -4.89 -31.87 -15.37
C GLY A 178 -6.20 -31.07 -15.43
N GLY A 179 -6.12 -29.73 -15.42
CA GLY A 179 -7.22 -28.83 -15.72
C GLY A 179 -7.44 -28.64 -17.23
N ILE A 180 -8.36 -27.75 -17.58
CA ILE A 180 -8.48 -27.20 -18.94
C ILE A 180 -7.43 -26.10 -19.08
N GLN A 181 -6.77 -26.01 -20.23
CA GLN A 181 -5.57 -25.18 -20.43
C GLN A 181 -5.74 -24.18 -21.60
N THR A 182 -6.89 -24.20 -22.25
CA THR A 182 -7.21 -23.42 -23.44
C THR A 182 -8.52 -22.71 -23.24
N HIS A 183 -8.49 -21.39 -23.38
CA HIS A 183 -9.52 -20.48 -22.91
C HIS A 183 -9.83 -19.41 -23.95
N TYR A 184 -11.00 -18.79 -23.85
CA TYR A 184 -11.36 -17.60 -24.63
C TYR A 184 -12.30 -16.66 -23.87
N PHE A 185 -12.33 -15.41 -24.30
CA PHE A 185 -13.32 -14.41 -23.88
C PHE A 185 -13.83 -13.66 -25.11
N ASP A 186 -15.07 -13.17 -25.05
CA ASP A 186 -15.63 -12.32 -26.10
C ASP A 186 -15.23 -10.85 -25.80
N LEU A 187 -14.83 -10.08 -26.82
CA LEU A 187 -14.39 -8.68 -26.64
C LEU A 187 -15.49 -7.74 -26.12
N SER A 188 -16.75 -8.15 -26.19
CA SER A 188 -17.90 -7.46 -25.60
C SER A 188 -18.08 -7.75 -24.10
N ASP A 189 -17.46 -8.81 -23.59
CA ASP A 189 -17.45 -9.18 -22.17
C ASP A 189 -16.09 -9.84 -21.82
N PRO A 190 -15.00 -9.04 -21.74
CA PRO A 190 -13.68 -9.54 -21.39
C PRO A 190 -13.56 -9.94 -19.92
N HIS A 191 -14.64 -9.81 -19.12
CA HIS A 191 -14.68 -10.21 -17.72
C HIS A 191 -15.17 -11.66 -17.54
N THR A 192 -15.71 -12.31 -18.58
CA THR A 192 -16.12 -13.73 -18.49
C THR A 192 -15.18 -14.60 -19.33
N MET A 193 -14.27 -15.32 -18.66
CA MET A 193 -13.43 -16.34 -19.31
C MET A 193 -14.23 -17.62 -19.56
N LYS A 194 -13.97 -18.31 -20.66
CA LYS A 194 -14.70 -19.51 -21.09
C LYS A 194 -13.71 -20.60 -21.51
N ASP A 195 -13.95 -21.81 -21.02
CA ASP A 195 -13.15 -22.99 -21.35
C ASP A 195 -13.32 -23.45 -22.81
N ILE A 196 -12.25 -24.02 -23.36
CA ILE A 196 -12.25 -24.84 -24.58
C ILE A 196 -11.86 -26.27 -24.15
N ASP A 197 -12.83 -27.05 -23.67
CA ASP A 197 -12.57 -28.42 -23.24
C ASP A 197 -12.58 -29.41 -24.42
N ILE A 198 -11.38 -29.83 -24.84
CA ILE A 198 -11.18 -30.95 -25.78
C ILE A 198 -10.71 -32.24 -25.09
N GLY A 199 -10.79 -32.32 -23.76
CA GLY A 199 -10.36 -33.45 -22.94
C GLY A 199 -8.84 -33.60 -22.77
N LEU A 200 -8.06 -32.62 -23.23
CA LEU A 200 -6.60 -32.59 -23.18
C LEU A 200 -6.12 -31.70 -22.03
N SER A 201 -4.95 -32.02 -21.47
CA SER A 201 -4.19 -31.12 -20.59
C SER A 201 -2.72 -31.15 -20.99
N ALA A 202 -2.15 -29.98 -21.28
CA ALA A 202 -0.74 -29.75 -21.60
C ALA A 202 -0.41 -28.27 -21.38
N ILE A 203 0.86 -27.95 -21.14
CA ILE A 203 1.33 -26.54 -21.07
C ILE A 203 1.07 -25.89 -22.42
N ILE A 204 0.47 -24.70 -22.47
CA ILE A 204 0.38 -23.92 -23.71
C ILE A 204 1.57 -22.96 -23.77
N THR A 205 2.46 -23.19 -24.73
CA THR A 205 3.70 -22.43 -24.91
C THR A 205 3.55 -21.25 -25.88
N SER A 206 2.66 -21.37 -26.87
CA SER A 206 2.33 -20.29 -27.80
C SER A 206 0.93 -20.48 -28.41
N VAL A 207 0.27 -19.37 -28.78
CA VAL A 207 -1.06 -19.37 -29.41
C VAL A 207 -1.05 -18.42 -30.59
N THR A 208 -1.68 -18.82 -31.69
CA THR A 208 -1.94 -17.95 -32.85
C THR A 208 -3.30 -18.29 -33.47
N ALA A 209 -3.90 -17.40 -34.23
CA ALA A 209 -5.23 -17.61 -34.82
C ALA A 209 -5.37 -16.97 -36.20
N ASP A 210 -6.08 -17.68 -37.08
CA ASP A 210 -6.67 -17.12 -38.30
C ASP A 210 -8.18 -16.89 -38.10
N ASP A 211 -8.93 -16.68 -39.18
CA ASP A 211 -10.36 -16.37 -39.12
C ASP A 211 -11.25 -17.62 -38.88
N ASN A 212 -10.67 -18.84 -38.92
CA ASN A 212 -11.37 -20.13 -38.76
C ASN A 212 -10.85 -20.96 -37.57
N LEU A 213 -9.55 -20.93 -37.31
CA LEU A 213 -8.84 -21.82 -36.39
C LEU A 213 -7.97 -21.05 -35.39
N VAL A 214 -7.88 -21.60 -34.18
CA VAL A 214 -6.88 -21.23 -33.17
C VAL A 214 -5.90 -22.38 -33.05
N TYR A 215 -4.61 -22.08 -33.12
CA TYR A 215 -3.50 -23.01 -33.05
C TYR A 215 -2.81 -22.90 -31.71
N TRP A 216 -2.63 -24.03 -31.06
CA TRP A 216 -2.11 -24.15 -29.70
C TRP A 216 -0.81 -24.95 -29.75
N ALA A 217 0.32 -24.30 -29.47
CA ALA A 217 1.60 -24.96 -29.28
C ALA A 217 1.73 -25.44 -27.84
N CYS A 218 2.16 -26.68 -27.65
CA CYS A 218 2.00 -27.39 -26.39
C CYS A 218 3.24 -28.16 -25.94
N GLY A 219 3.40 -28.26 -24.62
CA GLY A 219 4.33 -29.17 -23.92
C GLY A 219 3.58 -30.18 -23.05
N ASN A 220 3.67 -31.47 -23.40
CA ASN A 220 3.10 -32.59 -22.66
C ASN A 220 4.01 -32.98 -21.48
N GLN A 221 3.95 -32.23 -20.38
CA GLN A 221 4.72 -32.49 -19.16
C GLN A 221 4.45 -33.86 -18.50
N TYR A 222 3.39 -34.57 -18.92
CA TYR A 222 3.04 -35.91 -18.41
C TYR A 222 3.74 -37.05 -19.16
N GLU A 223 4.49 -36.73 -20.21
CA GLU A 223 5.22 -37.67 -21.04
C GLU A 223 6.73 -37.52 -20.78
N ASN A 224 7.47 -38.63 -20.85
CA ASN A 224 8.91 -38.63 -20.63
C ASN A 224 9.63 -39.45 -21.72
N PRO A 225 10.45 -38.83 -22.59
CA PRO A 225 10.72 -37.38 -22.67
C PRO A 225 9.49 -36.56 -23.11
N GLN A 226 9.36 -35.32 -22.62
CA GLN A 226 8.23 -34.42 -22.88
C GLN A 226 7.87 -34.34 -24.37
N GLY A 227 6.62 -34.64 -24.72
CA GLY A 227 6.10 -34.46 -26.08
C GLY A 227 5.73 -33.00 -26.36
N ASN A 228 6.25 -32.42 -27.44
CA ASN A 228 5.96 -31.06 -27.89
C ASN A 228 5.27 -31.10 -29.25
N PHE A 229 4.22 -30.31 -29.40
CA PHE A 229 3.33 -30.45 -30.55
C PHE A 229 2.43 -29.23 -30.76
N ILE A 230 1.70 -29.20 -31.87
CA ILE A 230 0.63 -28.23 -32.12
C ILE A 230 -0.68 -28.99 -32.36
N PHE A 231 -1.77 -28.50 -31.76
CA PHE A 231 -3.13 -28.83 -32.18
C PHE A 231 -3.89 -27.56 -32.57
N ALA A 232 -5.10 -27.70 -33.10
CA ALA A 232 -5.98 -26.57 -33.37
C ALA A 232 -7.43 -26.82 -32.94
N THR A 233 -8.14 -25.74 -32.64
CA THR A 233 -9.60 -25.75 -32.40
C THR A 233 -10.29 -24.80 -33.35
N LYS A 234 -11.54 -25.11 -33.72
CA LYS A 234 -12.34 -24.27 -34.60
C LYS A 234 -12.95 -23.11 -33.83
N ILE A 235 -12.89 -21.92 -34.38
CA ILE A 235 -13.52 -20.70 -33.83
C ILE A 235 -15.06 -20.82 -33.82
N SER A 236 -15.63 -21.58 -34.76
CA SER A 236 -17.07 -21.73 -34.96
C SER A 236 -17.80 -22.46 -33.82
N ASP A 237 -17.17 -23.48 -33.24
CA ASP A 237 -17.81 -24.41 -32.29
C ASP A 237 -16.89 -24.84 -31.14
N ASN A 238 -15.67 -24.29 -31.05
CA ASN A 238 -14.60 -24.64 -30.10
C ASN A 238 -14.17 -26.12 -30.14
N THR A 239 -14.60 -26.90 -31.13
CA THR A 239 -14.20 -28.30 -31.27
C THR A 239 -12.79 -28.43 -31.83
N ASN A 240 -12.14 -29.53 -31.49
CA ASN A 240 -10.85 -29.92 -32.03
C ASN A 240 -10.86 -30.03 -33.58
N TYR A 241 -9.81 -29.55 -34.24
CA TYR A 241 -9.65 -29.57 -35.70
C TYR A 241 -8.78 -30.76 -36.15
N VAL A 242 -9.23 -31.47 -37.18
CA VAL A 242 -8.53 -32.64 -37.73
C VAL A 242 -7.66 -32.21 -38.90
N PHE A 243 -6.36 -32.45 -38.80
CA PHE A 243 -5.41 -32.22 -39.88
C PHE A 243 -5.30 -33.47 -40.77
N SER A 244 -5.23 -33.30 -42.09
CA SER A 244 -5.05 -34.41 -43.03
C SER A 244 -3.74 -35.18 -42.85
N ALA A 245 -2.70 -34.50 -42.34
CA ALA A 245 -1.41 -35.07 -41.96
C ALA A 245 -1.22 -35.16 -40.43
N GLY A 246 -2.31 -35.03 -39.66
CA GLY A 246 -2.27 -35.09 -38.20
C GLY A 246 -2.17 -36.51 -37.67
N ILE A 247 -1.65 -36.65 -36.46
CA ILE A 247 -1.60 -37.90 -35.71
C ILE A 247 -2.58 -37.88 -34.54
N ASN A 248 -2.92 -39.07 -34.03
CA ASN A 248 -3.55 -39.22 -32.73
C ASN A 248 -2.50 -38.96 -31.64
N HIS A 249 -2.85 -38.19 -30.61
CA HIS A 249 -2.01 -38.03 -29.42
C HIS A 249 -2.86 -38.00 -28.14
N VAL A 250 -2.27 -38.44 -27.03
CA VAL A 250 -2.88 -38.40 -25.69
C VAL A 250 -2.00 -37.57 -24.78
N ALA A 251 -2.58 -36.55 -24.13
CA ALA A 251 -1.87 -35.69 -23.18
C ALA A 251 -2.73 -35.38 -21.95
N GLY A 252 -2.11 -35.50 -20.77
CA GLY A 252 -2.72 -35.19 -19.48
C GLY A 252 -4.00 -35.97 -19.17
N ARG A 253 -5.15 -35.31 -19.29
CA ARG A 253 -6.51 -35.81 -18.93
C ARG A 253 -6.98 -37.06 -19.68
N GLY A 254 -6.18 -37.61 -20.59
CA GLY A 254 -6.37 -38.95 -21.16
C GLY A 254 -7.25 -39.01 -22.41
N ALA A 255 -7.81 -37.89 -22.88
CA ALA A 255 -8.45 -37.89 -24.20
C ALA A 255 -7.42 -38.06 -25.32
N SER A 256 -7.78 -38.86 -26.32
CA SER A 256 -7.04 -38.99 -27.57
C SER A 256 -7.60 -38.01 -28.59
N ILE A 257 -6.83 -36.99 -28.97
CA ILE A 257 -7.24 -36.01 -29.96
C ILE A 257 -6.91 -36.53 -31.36
N ALA A 258 -7.90 -37.22 -31.96
CA ALA A 258 -7.69 -38.03 -33.15
C ALA A 258 -7.30 -37.20 -34.39
N ASN A 259 -6.18 -37.53 -35.03
CA ASN A 259 -5.61 -36.86 -36.21
C ASN A 259 -5.50 -35.32 -36.09
N SER A 260 -5.33 -34.81 -34.88
CA SER A 260 -5.36 -33.37 -34.59
C SER A 260 -4.03 -32.79 -34.15
N VAL A 261 -3.00 -33.62 -34.02
CA VAL A 261 -1.66 -33.20 -33.66
C VAL A 261 -0.75 -33.14 -34.89
N ILE A 262 -0.06 -32.01 -35.06
CA ILE A 262 1.00 -31.80 -36.05
C ILE A 262 2.30 -31.33 -35.36
N GLY A 263 3.43 -31.52 -36.04
CA GLY A 263 4.74 -31.06 -35.54
C GLY A 263 5.27 -31.81 -34.31
N TYR A 264 4.68 -32.96 -33.97
CA TYR A 264 5.03 -33.74 -32.77
C TYR A 264 6.50 -34.17 -32.73
N LYS A 265 7.17 -33.87 -31.63
CA LYS A 265 8.53 -34.30 -31.29
C LYS A 265 8.70 -34.42 -29.78
N THR A 266 9.54 -35.32 -29.29
CA THR A 266 9.86 -35.43 -27.86
C THR A 266 11.17 -34.74 -27.48
N GLY A 267 11.34 -34.42 -26.20
CA GLY A 267 12.55 -33.79 -25.64
C GLY A 267 12.39 -32.29 -25.41
N ILE A 268 13.06 -31.75 -24.39
CA ILE A 268 12.94 -30.32 -24.02
C ILE A 268 13.54 -29.41 -25.10
N GLU A 269 14.54 -29.90 -25.82
CA GLU A 269 15.19 -29.34 -27.03
C GLU A 269 14.33 -29.39 -28.31
N ASN A 270 13.05 -29.71 -28.16
CA ASN A 270 12.05 -29.62 -29.22
C ASN A 270 10.84 -28.76 -28.79
N THR A 271 10.98 -27.97 -27.72
CA THR A 271 9.92 -27.07 -27.22
C THR A 271 9.56 -26.05 -28.29
N ILE A 272 8.26 -25.92 -28.59
CA ILE A 272 7.75 -24.96 -29.58
C ILE A 272 7.53 -23.62 -28.87
N GLY A 273 8.51 -22.72 -28.98
CA GLY A 273 8.50 -21.42 -28.27
C GLY A 273 7.64 -20.35 -28.93
N SER A 274 7.26 -20.49 -30.20
CA SER A 274 6.40 -19.55 -30.90
C SER A 274 5.68 -20.19 -32.08
N VAL A 275 4.42 -19.79 -32.34
CA VAL A 275 3.70 -20.10 -33.58
C VAL A 275 3.13 -18.83 -34.23
N SER A 276 3.03 -18.85 -35.57
CA SER A 276 2.41 -17.77 -36.35
C SER A 276 1.72 -18.34 -37.59
N VAL A 277 0.49 -17.90 -37.87
CA VAL A 277 -0.31 -18.36 -39.02
C VAL A 277 -0.58 -17.24 -40.03
N GLN A 278 -0.54 -17.58 -41.31
CA GLN A 278 -0.96 -16.68 -42.38
C GLN A 278 -2.50 -16.65 -42.45
N ARG A 279 -3.13 -15.57 -41.96
CA ARG A 279 -4.60 -15.42 -41.99
C ARG A 279 -5.26 -15.67 -43.35
N ASN A 280 -4.60 -15.25 -44.42
CA ASN A 280 -5.04 -15.44 -45.79
C ASN A 280 -4.06 -16.33 -46.56
N GLY A 281 -4.07 -17.63 -46.26
CA GLY A 281 -3.29 -18.64 -46.98
C GLY A 281 -3.16 -19.95 -46.19
N ASN A 282 -2.12 -20.73 -46.51
CA ASN A 282 -1.99 -22.13 -46.07
C ASN A 282 -0.71 -22.39 -45.23
N PHE A 283 -0.11 -21.36 -44.65
CA PHE A 283 1.14 -21.47 -43.90
C PHE A 283 0.95 -21.25 -42.39
N LEU A 284 1.40 -22.24 -41.63
CA LEU A 284 1.66 -22.17 -40.19
C LEU A 284 3.16 -22.32 -39.97
N PHE A 285 3.75 -21.40 -39.23
CA PHE A 285 5.16 -21.40 -38.86
C PHE A 285 5.30 -21.70 -37.37
N ALA A 286 6.30 -22.49 -37.00
CA ALA A 286 6.60 -22.87 -35.63
C ALA A 286 8.10 -22.73 -35.37
N ALA A 287 8.46 -22.01 -34.30
CA ALA A 287 9.84 -21.89 -33.84
C ALA A 287 10.13 -22.97 -32.77
N GLN A 288 11.15 -23.77 -33.00
CA GLN A 288 11.68 -24.77 -32.07
C GLN A 288 13.08 -24.33 -31.65
N GLY A 289 13.44 -24.55 -30.38
CA GLY A 289 14.73 -24.18 -29.78
C GLY A 289 15.40 -25.35 -29.07
#